data_AF-A0AAD5M618-F1
#
_entry.id   AF-A0AAD5M618-F1
#
_cell.length_a   1.000
_cell.length_b   1.000
_cell.length_c   1.000
_cell.angle_alpha   90.00
_cell.angle_beta   90.00
_cell.angle_gamma   90.00
#
_symmetry.space_group_name_H-M   'P 1'
#
loop_
_entity.id
_entity.type
_entity.pdbx_description
1 polymer ?
#
loop_
_entity_poly.entity_id
_entity_poly.type
_entity_poly.pdbx_seq_one_letter_code
_entity_poly.pdbx_strand_id
1 'polypeptide(L)'
;MEQEETVSGAGKLSIIGNIRGSPSDYHKRLCQRVWNTSIDDMLRLGGLRIRKLFEDYTRAIAVHPAKLDEIKSAFPGIEEVKISSLCFIPTTISE
;
A
#
# COMPACT_ATOMS: atom_id res chain seq x y z
N MET A 1 -24.52 -1.10 1.61
CA MET A 1 -24.79 -0.86 3.04
C MET A 1 -23.44 -0.58 3.66
N GLU A 2 -23.13 0.67 3.95
CA GLU A 2 -21.89 1.06 4.61
C GLU A 2 -21.92 0.45 6.01
N GLN A 3 -20.92 -0.37 6.35
CA GLN A 3 -20.87 -1.06 7.62
C GLN A 3 -20.49 -0.04 8.70
N GLU A 4 -21.45 0.38 9.52
CA GLU A 4 -21.18 1.24 10.67
C GLU A 4 -20.10 0.59 11.55
N GLU A 5 -19.05 1.35 11.85
CA GLU A 5 -17.98 0.87 12.73
C GLU A 5 -18.56 0.55 14.12
N THR A 6 -18.43 -0.71 14.53
CA THR A 6 -18.94 -1.14 15.84
C THR A 6 -18.10 -0.56 16.98
N VAL A 7 -18.72 -0.34 18.14
CA VAL A 7 -18.02 0.07 19.38
C VAL A 7 -16.87 -0.90 19.74
N SER A 8 -17.02 -2.19 19.41
CA SER A 8 -15.96 -3.18 19.56
C SER A 8 -14.75 -2.89 18.67
N GLY A 9 -14.98 -2.45 17.43
CA GLY A 9 -13.93 -2.02 16.49
C GLY A 9 -13.16 -0.81 17.02
N ALA A 10 -13.87 0.22 17.48
CA ALA A 10 -13.26 1.41 18.08
C ALA A 10 -12.42 1.06 19.33
N GLY A 11 -12.89 0.12 20.16
CA GLY A 11 -12.14 -0.38 21.33
C GLY A 11 -10.81 -1.04 20.95
N LYS A 12 -10.82 -1.92 19.94
CA LYS A 12 -9.59 -2.57 19.43
C LYS A 12 -8.58 -1.55 18.90
N LEU A 13 -9.06 -0.58 18.11
CA LEU A 13 -8.21 0.47 17.55
C LEU A 13 -7.60 1.37 18.63
N SER A 14 -8.35 1.68 19.69
CA SER A 14 -7.85 2.45 20.84
C SER A 14 -6.71 1.73 21.57
N ILE A 15 -6.85 0.43 21.83
CA ILE A 15 -5.80 -0.39 22.46
C ILE A 15 -4.55 -0.43 21.57
N ILE A 16 -4.73 -0.69 20.26
CA ILE A 16 -3.62 -0.72 19.30
C ILE A 16 -2.91 0.65 19.23
N GLY A 17 -3.67 1.75 19.26
CA GLY A 17 -3.12 3.11 19.28
C GLY A 17 -2.20 3.36 20.47
N ASN A 18 -2.63 2.95 21.66
CA ASN A 18 -1.82 3.03 22.88
C ASN A 18 -0.55 2.17 22.80
N ILE A 19 -0.65 0.92 22.32
CA ILE A 19 0.51 0.02 22.16
C ILE A 19 1.54 0.62 21.19
N ARG A 20 1.08 1.27 20.12
CA ARG A 20 1.93 1.93 19.12
C ARG A 20 2.50 3.27 19.59
N GLY A 21 2.18 3.73 20.80
CA GLY A 21 2.58 5.04 21.32
C GLY A 21 1.96 6.22 20.55
N SER A 22 0.78 6.02 19.96
CA SER A 22 0.09 7.07 19.21
C SER A 22 -0.44 8.13 20.20
N PRO A 23 -0.22 9.43 19.96
CA PRO A 23 -0.80 10.48 20.79
C PRO A 23 -2.33 10.35 20.89
N SER A 24 -2.91 10.67 22.04
CA SER A 24 -4.36 10.59 22.26
C SER A 24 -5.18 11.47 21.31
N ASP A 25 -4.58 12.54 20.78
CA ASP A 25 -5.17 13.45 19.81
C ASP A 25 -4.70 13.19 18.37
N TYR A 26 -4.00 12.09 18.12
CA TYR A 26 -3.43 11.75 16.80
C TYR A 26 -4.48 11.81 15.69
N HIS A 27 -5.63 11.17 15.89
CA HIS A 27 -6.70 11.14 14.89
C HIS A 27 -7.26 12.54 14.62
N LYS A 28 -7.47 13.35 15.67
CA LYS A 28 -7.93 14.73 15.52
C LYS A 28 -6.95 15.55 14.69
N ARG A 29 -5.65 15.46 15.00
CA ARG A 29 -4.59 16.16 14.25
C ARG A 29 -4.50 15.66 12.80
N LEU A 30 -4.61 14.36 12.59
CA LEU A 30 -4.57 13.76 11.26
C LEU A 30 -5.73 14.26 10.41
N CYS A 31 -6.97 14.17 10.90
CA CYS A 31 -8.15 14.65 10.19
C CYS A 31 -8.06 16.15 9.89
N GLN A 32 -7.61 16.96 10.85
CA GLN A 32 -7.41 18.40 10.62
C GLN A 32 -6.36 18.68 9.56
N ARG A 33 -5.26 17.91 9.52
CA ARG A 33 -4.24 18.04 8.48
C ARG A 33 -4.80 17.67 7.12
N VAL A 34 -5.48 16.53 7.01
CA VAL A 34 -6.10 16.07 5.75
C VAL A 34 -7.11 17.11 5.24
N TRP A 35 -7.99 17.60 6.11
CA TRP A 35 -9.01 18.59 5.74
C TRP A 35 -8.42 19.90 5.23
N ASN A 36 -7.32 20.36 5.82
CA ASN A 36 -6.66 21.61 5.45
C ASN A 36 -5.57 21.43 4.37
N THR A 37 -5.43 20.24 3.79
CA THR A 37 -4.41 19.98 2.77
C THR A 37 -4.84 20.62 1.43
N SER A 38 -3.95 21.41 0.85
CA SER A 38 -4.14 22.01 -0.49
C SER A 38 -3.79 21.04 -1.63
N ILE A 39 -4.21 21.36 -2.85
CA ILE A 39 -3.81 20.61 -4.05
C ILE A 39 -2.28 20.62 -4.22
N ASP A 40 -1.63 21.76 -3.98
CA ASP A 40 -0.18 21.89 -4.08
C ASP A 40 0.55 21.01 -3.05
N ASP A 41 0.03 20.93 -1.82
CA ASP A 41 0.55 20.02 -0.80
C ASP A 41 0.38 18.56 -1.19
N MET A 42 -0.76 18.19 -1.79
CA MET A 42 -0.99 16.84 -2.31
C MET A 42 0.00 16.48 -3.40
N LEU A 43 0.26 17.38 -4.35
CA LEU A 43 1.22 17.13 -5.44
C LEU A 43 2.65 17.05 -4.91
N ARG A 44 3.03 17.94 -4.00
CA ARG A 44 4.37 17.96 -3.40
C ARG A 44 4.65 16.74 -2.52
N LEU A 45 3.71 16.35 -1.65
CA LEU A 45 3.88 15.24 -0.71
C LEU A 45 3.55 13.88 -1.34
N GLY A 46 2.50 13.83 -2.14
CA GLY A 46 2.01 12.62 -2.78
C GLY A 46 2.76 12.30 -4.07
N GLY A 47 3.15 13.31 -4.85
CA GLY A 47 3.77 13.12 -6.18
C GLY A 47 5.01 12.24 -6.15
N LEU A 48 5.93 12.46 -5.21
CA LEU A 48 7.12 11.62 -5.06
C LEU A 48 6.77 10.16 -4.74
N ARG A 49 5.77 9.94 -3.89
CA ARG A 49 5.33 8.58 -3.50
C ARG A 49 4.63 7.87 -4.66
N ILE A 50 3.79 8.58 -5.40
CA ILE A 50 3.09 8.08 -6.58
C ILE A 50 4.11 7.73 -7.67
N ARG A 51 5.04 8.64 -7.95
CA ARG A 51 6.15 8.40 -8.89
C ARG A 51 6.91 7.12 -8.53
N LYS A 52 7.24 6.94 -7.25
CA LYS A 52 7.91 5.73 -6.77
C LYS A 52 7.13 4.45 -7.06
N LEU A 53 5.80 4.46 -6.97
CA LEU A 53 4.95 3.29 -7.30
C LEU A 53 5.07 2.85 -8.76
N PHE A 54 5.42 3.76 -9.67
CA PHE A 54 5.50 3.49 -11.11
C PHE A 54 6.94 3.35 -11.64
N GLU A 55 7.94 3.90 -10.94
CA GLU A 55 9.35 3.88 -11.36
C GLU A 55 10.16 2.76 -10.66
N ASP A 56 9.96 2.54 -9.35
CA ASP A 56 10.89 1.72 -8.54
C ASP A 56 10.38 0.31 -8.22
N TYR A 57 9.14 -0.02 -8.59
CA TYR A 57 8.54 -1.33 -8.29
C TYR A 57 8.33 -2.17 -9.55
N THR A 58 8.81 -3.41 -9.50
CA THR A 58 8.44 -4.46 -10.45
C THR A 58 6.94 -4.72 -10.32
N ARG A 59 6.17 -4.35 -11.35
CA ARG A 59 4.74 -4.65 -11.42
C ARG A 59 4.57 -6.12 -11.78
N ALA A 60 4.00 -6.91 -10.89
CA ALA A 60 3.69 -8.31 -11.12
C ALA A 60 2.18 -8.53 -11.11
N ILE A 61 1.67 -9.35 -12.03
CA ILE A 61 0.27 -9.75 -12.09
C ILE A 61 0.23 -11.26 -11.83
N ALA A 62 -0.32 -11.67 -10.68
CA ALA A 62 -0.57 -13.08 -10.41
C ALA A 62 -1.87 -13.49 -11.10
N VAL A 63 -1.80 -14.42 -12.05
CA VAL A 63 -2.95 -14.90 -12.82
C VAL A 63 -2.98 -16.42 -12.88
N HIS A 64 -4.17 -16.97 -13.12
CA HIS A 64 -4.32 -18.37 -13.46
C HIS A 64 -3.68 -18.66 -14.83
N PRO A 65 -3.01 -19.82 -15.04
CA PRO A 65 -2.32 -20.13 -16.31
C PRO A 65 -3.20 -19.99 -17.57
N ALA A 66 -4.49 -20.30 -17.45
CA ALA A 66 -5.46 -20.14 -18.55
C ALA A 66 -5.67 -18.69 -19.04
N LYS A 67 -5.18 -17.70 -18.28
CA LYS A 67 -5.27 -16.26 -18.61
C LYS A 67 -3.96 -15.68 -19.14
N LEU A 68 -2.89 -16.47 -19.24
CA LEU A 68 -1.57 -15.98 -19.64
C LEU A 68 -1.56 -15.35 -21.03
N ASP A 69 -2.23 -15.96 -22.01
CA ASP A 69 -2.24 -15.44 -23.38
C ASP A 69 -2.99 -14.11 -23.49
N GLU A 70 -4.09 -13.97 -22.75
CA GLU A 70 -4.86 -12.73 -22.63
C GLU A 70 -3.98 -11.61 -22.04
N ILE A 71 -3.24 -11.91 -20.97
CA ILE A 71 -2.34 -10.96 -20.31
C ILE A 71 -1.15 -10.59 -21.19
N LYS A 72 -0.51 -11.55 -21.87
CA LYS A 72 0.61 -11.29 -22.79
C LYS A 72 0.18 -10.44 -23.98
N SER A 73 -1.05 -10.62 -24.46
CA SER A 73 -1.65 -9.78 -25.51
C SER A 73 -1.91 -8.36 -25.01
N ALA A 74 -2.43 -8.21 -23.80
CA ALA A 74 -2.72 -6.90 -23.20
C ALA A 74 -1.47 -6.11 -22.77
N PHE A 75 -0.39 -6.81 -22.40
CA PHE A 75 0.85 -6.21 -21.90
C PHE A 75 2.07 -6.74 -22.68
N PRO A 76 2.37 -6.16 -23.86
CA PRO A 76 3.53 -6.55 -24.64
C PRO A 76 4.84 -6.39 -23.85
N GLY A 77 5.68 -7.42 -23.85
CA GLY A 77 6.98 -7.42 -23.14
C GLY A 77 6.91 -7.84 -21.66
N ILE A 78 5.78 -8.36 -21.17
CA ILE A 78 5.69 -8.93 -19.83
C ILE A 78 6.46 -10.27 -19.73
N GLU A 79 7.22 -10.44 -18.64
CA GLU A 79 7.91 -11.69 -18.33
C GLU A 79 7.03 -12.60 -17.48
N GLU A 80 6.99 -13.89 -17.82
CA GLU A 80 6.29 -14.91 -17.05
C GLU A 80 7.27 -15.61 -16.10
N VAL A 81 7.01 -15.51 -14.80
CA VAL A 81 7.81 -16.15 -13.76
C VAL A 81 6.91 -17.03 -12.91
N LYS A 82 7.32 -18.28 -12.67
CA LYS A 82 6.60 -19.18 -11.75
C LYS A 82 6.73 -18.66 -10.32
N ILE A 83 5.66 -18.76 -9.53
CA ILE A 83 5.70 -18.34 -8.11
C ILE A 83 6.82 -19.07 -7.36
N SER A 84 7.08 -20.33 -7.68
CA SER A 84 8.15 -21.14 -7.07
C SER A 84 9.57 -20.61 -7.30
N SER A 85 9.80 -19.78 -8.33
CA SER A 85 11.10 -19.13 -8.56
C SER A 85 11.23 -17.77 -7.88
N LEU A 86 10.16 -17.25 -7.27
CA LEU A 86 10.19 -16.04 -6.45
C LEU A 86 10.62 -16.39 -5.02
N CYS A 87 11.80 -16.99 -4.86
CA CYS A 87 12.39 -17.18 -3.53
C CYS A 87 12.87 -15.83 -3.00
N PHE A 88 12.31 -15.37 -1.89
CA PHE A 88 12.87 -14.27 -1.11
C PHE A 88 14.24 -14.70 -0.57
N ILE A 89 15.32 -14.15 -1.12
CA ILE A 89 16.65 -14.20 -0.49
C ILE A 89 16.72 -12.96 0.41
N PRO A 90 16.66 -13.08 1.74
CA PRO A 90 16.88 -11.95 2.62
C PRO A 90 18.29 -11.44 2.32
N THR A 91 18.41 -10.17 1.95
CA THR A 91 19.71 -9.52 1.85
C THR A 91 20.26 -9.43 3.27
N THR A 92 21.09 -10.39 3.67
CA THR A 92 21.90 -10.24 4.88
C THR A 92 22.83 -9.08 4.63
N ILE A 93 22.56 -7.95 5.29
CA ILE A 93 23.45 -6.80 5.31
C ILE A 93 24.73 -7.27 6.00
N SER A 94 25.79 -7.46 5.23
CA SER A 94 27.13 -7.66 5.75
C SER A 94 27.65 -6.31 6.22
N GLU A 95 27.84 -6.15 7.53
CA GLU A 95 28.66 -5.09 8.13
C GLU A 95 30.15 -5.33 7.88
#